data_AF-A0A368KCI0-F1
#
_entry.id   AF-A0A368KCI0-F1
#
_cell.length_a   1.000
_cell.length_b   1.000
_cell.length_c   1.000
_cell.angle_alpha   90.00
_cell.angle_beta   90.00
_cell.angle_gamma   90.00
#
_symmetry.space_group_name_H-M   'P 1'
#
loop_
_entity.id
_entity.type
_entity.pdbx_description
1 polymer ?
#
loop_
_entity_poly.entity_id
_entity_poly.type
_entity_poly.pdbx_seq_one_letter_code
_entity_poly.pdbx_strand_id
1 'polypeptide(L)'
;MPRRPQASTCHALTRRSIDLRQLYRHAARMCEPGLRMVLSDNARTLDLLIADLQAQSRSGDRACLRGSWRGVVHRHLAGWLVHAASRRDQAWLRVLAHGESDLLHRFEHAIAIAPAAPALVLRRQLPRLRGIHLDMHSLAGTARY
;
A
#
# COMPACT_ATOMS: atom_id res chain seq x y z
N MET A 1 -6.08 -32.40 -1.60
CA MET A 1 -4.89 -31.53 -1.52
C MET A 1 -5.31 -30.08 -1.26
N PRO A 2 -5.15 -29.49 -0.05
CA PRO A 2 -5.63 -28.14 0.19
C PRO A 2 -4.54 -27.10 -0.16
N ARG A 3 -4.56 -26.58 -1.40
CA ARG A 3 -3.76 -25.41 -1.84
C ARG A 3 -4.41 -24.05 -1.47
N ARG A 4 -5.46 -24.05 -0.63
CA ARG A 4 -6.36 -22.90 -0.42
C ARG A 4 -5.86 -21.74 0.48
N PRO A 5 -5.02 -21.91 1.52
CA PRO A 5 -4.71 -20.81 2.45
C PRO A 5 -3.75 -19.75 1.87
N GLN A 6 -3.07 -20.08 0.78
CA GLN A 6 -2.03 -19.23 0.20
C GLN A 6 -2.57 -18.25 -0.84
N ALA A 7 -3.51 -18.73 -1.67
CA ALA A 7 -4.23 -17.90 -2.62
C ALA A 7 -5.04 -16.81 -1.90
N SER A 8 -5.63 -17.11 -0.75
CA SER A 8 -6.39 -16.13 0.04
C SER A 8 -5.48 -15.03 0.63
N THR A 9 -4.30 -15.37 1.15
CA THR A 9 -3.33 -14.38 1.66
C THR A 9 -2.78 -13.49 0.54
N CYS A 10 -2.35 -14.06 -0.59
CA CYS A 10 -1.89 -13.28 -1.74
C CYS A 10 -3.01 -12.38 -2.31
N HIS A 11 -4.26 -12.85 -2.34
CA HIS A 11 -5.40 -12.04 -2.77
C HIS A 11 -5.70 -10.88 -1.80
N ALA A 12 -5.61 -11.12 -0.49
CA ALA A 12 -5.77 -10.08 0.51
C ALA A 12 -4.68 -9.00 0.41
N LEU A 13 -3.41 -9.42 0.24
CA LEU A 13 -2.28 -8.51 0.04
C LEU A 13 -2.41 -7.73 -1.28
N THR A 14 -2.83 -8.39 -2.36
CA THR A 14 -3.06 -7.74 -3.67
C THR A 14 -4.14 -6.66 -3.56
N ARG A 15 -5.28 -6.98 -2.93
CA ARG A 15 -6.38 -6.00 -2.73
C ARG A 15 -5.90 -4.80 -1.93
N ARG A 16 -5.21 -5.02 -0.81
CA ARG A 16 -4.69 -3.94 0.05
C ARG A 16 -3.63 -3.10 -0.64
N SER A 17 -2.78 -3.70 -1.46
CA SER A 17 -1.78 -2.97 -2.26
C SER A 17 -2.45 -2.11 -3.33
N ILE A 18 -3.50 -2.63 -4.01
CA ILE A 18 -4.33 -1.85 -4.95
C ILE A 18 -5.00 -0.67 -4.24
N ASP A 19 -5.53 -0.92 -3.05
CA ASP A 19 -6.17 0.09 -2.22
C ASP A 19 -5.18 1.20 -1.81
N LEU A 20 -4.00 0.84 -1.33
CA LEU A 20 -2.96 1.82 -0.98
C LEU A 20 -2.48 2.62 -2.20
N ARG A 21 -2.32 1.96 -3.36
CA ARG A 21 -1.98 2.65 -4.62
C ARG A 21 -3.04 3.68 -5.03
N GLN A 22 -4.32 3.33 -4.90
CA GLN A 22 -5.41 4.29 -5.18
C GLN A 22 -5.36 5.49 -4.22
N LEU A 23 -4.96 5.25 -2.97
CA LEU A 23 -4.77 6.31 -1.98
C LEU A 23 -3.68 7.29 -2.40
N TYR A 24 -2.52 6.74 -2.78
CA TYR A 24 -1.39 7.49 -3.28
C TYR A 24 -1.76 8.36 -4.50
N ARG A 25 -2.43 7.79 -5.49
CA ARG A 25 -2.90 8.53 -6.68
C ARG A 25 -3.93 9.60 -6.36
N HIS A 26 -4.74 9.38 -5.32
CA HIS A 26 -5.69 10.39 -4.88
C HIS A 26 -4.99 11.53 -4.14
N ALA A 27 -4.10 11.21 -3.21
CA ALA A 27 -3.28 12.18 -2.48
C ALA A 27 -2.43 13.04 -3.42
N ALA A 28 -1.75 12.43 -4.41
CA ALA A 28 -0.94 13.14 -5.39
C ALA A 28 -1.70 14.23 -6.17
N ARG A 29 -3.00 14.01 -6.44
CA ARG A 29 -3.86 15.01 -7.09
C ARG A 29 -4.23 16.18 -6.19
N MET A 30 -4.21 15.98 -4.87
CA MET A 30 -4.66 16.95 -3.86
C MET A 30 -3.51 17.72 -3.20
N CYS A 31 -2.27 17.22 -3.32
CA CYS A 31 -1.08 17.82 -2.71
C CYS A 31 -0.34 18.78 -3.65
N GLU A 32 0.54 19.59 -3.05
CA GLU A 32 1.46 20.50 -3.73
C GLU A 32 2.37 19.78 -4.75
N PRO A 33 2.89 20.48 -5.78
CA PRO A 33 3.66 19.87 -6.87
C PRO A 33 4.88 19.07 -6.43
N GLY A 34 5.60 19.56 -5.41
CA GLY A 34 6.78 18.87 -4.87
C GLY A 34 6.42 17.51 -4.27
N LEU A 35 5.34 17.44 -3.50
CA LEU A 35 4.86 16.21 -2.89
C LEU A 35 4.22 15.26 -3.93
N ARG A 36 3.52 15.82 -4.92
CA ARG A 36 2.88 15.05 -6.01
C ARG A 36 3.85 14.13 -6.73
N MET A 37 5.07 14.57 -7.03
CA MET A 37 6.05 13.72 -7.73
C MET A 37 6.38 12.48 -6.90
N VAL A 38 6.70 12.67 -5.62
CA VAL A 38 7.09 11.56 -4.72
C VAL A 38 5.93 10.60 -4.49
N LEU A 39 4.72 11.12 -4.29
CA LEU A 39 3.51 10.30 -4.16
C LEU A 39 3.20 9.51 -5.45
N SER A 40 3.47 10.08 -6.62
CA SER A 40 3.28 9.40 -7.90
C SER A 40 4.32 8.31 -8.13
N ASP A 41 5.56 8.53 -7.71
CA ASP A 41 6.62 7.54 -7.79
C ASP A 41 6.35 6.33 -6.87
N ASN A 42 5.97 6.61 -5.61
CA ASN A 42 5.53 5.56 -4.68
C ASN A 42 4.33 4.77 -5.21
N ALA A 43 3.36 5.43 -5.86
CA ALA A 43 2.25 4.76 -6.52
C ALA A 43 2.72 3.80 -7.64
N ARG A 44 3.73 4.19 -8.40
CA ARG A 44 4.32 3.38 -9.48
C ARG A 44 5.09 2.20 -8.91
N THR A 45 5.80 2.37 -7.80
CA THR A 45 6.46 1.25 -7.11
C THR A 45 5.43 0.24 -6.59
N LEU A 46 4.28 0.70 -6.09
CA LEU A 46 3.16 -0.17 -5.75
C LEU A 46 2.55 -0.88 -6.96
N ASP A 47 2.52 -0.26 -8.15
CA ASP A 47 2.09 -0.94 -9.39
C ASP A 47 2.95 -2.17 -9.70
N LEU A 48 4.27 -2.06 -9.55
CA LEU A 48 5.21 -3.18 -9.74
C LEU A 48 4.97 -4.28 -8.70
N LEU A 49 4.78 -3.92 -7.43
CA LEU A 49 4.46 -4.88 -6.37
C LEU A 49 3.14 -5.63 -6.65
N ILE A 50 2.10 -4.92 -7.09
CA ILE A 50 0.81 -5.52 -7.43
C ILE A 50 0.97 -6.49 -8.60
N ALA A 51 1.73 -6.13 -9.63
CA ALA A 51 1.98 -7.00 -10.78
C ALA A 51 2.69 -8.30 -10.35
N ASP A 52 3.72 -8.18 -9.49
CA ASP A 52 4.45 -9.33 -8.95
C ASP A 52 3.56 -10.24 -8.10
N LEU A 53 2.68 -9.66 -7.25
CA LEU A 53 1.71 -10.44 -6.46
C LEU A 53 0.67 -11.13 -7.35
N GLN A 54 0.17 -10.45 -8.38
CA GLN A 54 -0.78 -11.02 -9.32
C GLN A 54 -0.17 -12.16 -10.16
N ALA A 55 1.10 -12.03 -10.57
CA ALA A 55 1.82 -13.09 -11.27
C ALA A 55 1.93 -14.36 -10.42
N GLN A 56 2.13 -14.21 -9.10
CA GLN A 56 2.18 -15.33 -8.14
C GLN A 56 0.81 -15.98 -7.89
N SER A 57 -0.28 -15.22 -7.98
CA SER A 57 -1.64 -15.77 -7.83
C SER A 57 -2.13 -16.52 -9.08
N ARG A 58 -1.65 -16.17 -10.28
CA ARG A 58 -2.05 -16.81 -11.55
C ARG A 58 -1.68 -18.29 -11.65
N SER A 59 -0.79 -18.80 -10.80
CA SER A 59 -0.49 -20.23 -10.73
C SER A 59 -1.52 -21.05 -9.94
N GLY A 60 -2.63 -20.45 -9.47
CA GLY A 60 -3.58 -21.08 -8.55
C GLY A 60 -5.07 -20.89 -8.86
N ASP A 61 -5.59 -19.66 -8.95
CA ASP A 61 -6.97 -19.35 -9.39
C ASP A 61 -7.18 -17.81 -9.50
N ARG A 62 -8.19 -17.40 -10.28
CA ARG A 62 -8.68 -16.04 -10.62
C ARG A 62 -8.00 -14.84 -9.94
N ALA A 63 -7.28 -14.07 -10.75
CA ALA A 63 -6.69 -12.78 -10.37
C ALA A 63 -7.73 -11.84 -9.72
N CYS A 64 -7.43 -11.35 -8.52
CA CYS A 64 -8.23 -10.30 -7.89
C CYS A 64 -8.08 -8.99 -8.67
N LEU A 65 -9.13 -8.62 -9.42
CA LEU A 65 -9.16 -7.44 -10.29
C LEU A 65 -9.65 -6.15 -9.61
N ARG A 66 -10.15 -6.21 -8.37
CA ARG A 66 -10.75 -5.04 -7.69
C ARG A 66 -10.29 -4.91 -6.24
N GLY A 67 -9.81 -3.71 -5.91
CA GLY A 67 -9.62 -3.23 -4.54
C GLY A 67 -10.96 -3.02 -3.84
N SER A 68 -10.96 -3.03 -2.50
CA SER A 68 -12.16 -3.01 -1.65
C SER A 68 -12.61 -1.59 -1.27
N TRP A 69 -12.24 -0.60 -2.07
CA TRP A 69 -11.96 0.77 -1.64
C TRP A 69 -13.12 1.66 -1.16
N ARG A 70 -14.39 1.29 -1.31
CA ARG A 70 -15.43 2.34 -1.41
C ARG A 70 -15.92 3.00 -0.12
N GLY A 71 -15.64 2.49 1.08
CA GLY A 71 -16.31 2.98 2.30
C GLY A 71 -15.45 3.75 3.29
N VAL A 72 -14.30 3.20 3.67
CA VAL A 72 -13.65 3.55 4.94
C VAL A 72 -12.76 4.78 4.79
N VAL A 73 -11.94 4.82 3.74
CA VAL A 73 -10.93 5.88 3.59
C VAL A 73 -11.59 7.22 3.28
N HIS A 74 -12.62 7.25 2.43
CA HIS A 74 -13.34 8.49 2.11
C HIS A 74 -14.03 9.13 3.34
N ARG A 75 -14.65 8.31 4.21
CA ARG A 75 -15.36 8.80 5.41
C ARG A 75 -14.40 9.38 6.45
N HIS A 76 -13.24 8.76 6.66
CA HIS A 76 -12.23 9.26 7.59
C HIS A 76 -11.48 10.49 7.05
N LEU A 77 -11.23 10.55 5.74
CA LEU A 77 -10.54 11.67 5.11
C LEU A 77 -11.41 12.93 5.03
N ALA A 78 -12.70 12.79 4.70
CA ALA A 78 -13.61 13.93 4.57
C ALA A 78 -13.73 14.74 5.87
N GLY A 79 -13.68 14.08 7.04
CA GLY A 79 -13.72 14.77 8.33
C GLY A 79 -12.42 15.51 8.70
N TRP A 80 -11.27 15.06 8.18
CA TRP A 80 -9.96 15.62 8.54
C TRP A 80 -9.48 16.72 7.58
N LEU A 81 -9.89 16.70 6.31
CA LEU A 81 -9.37 17.59 5.25
C LEU A 81 -10.01 18.99 5.20
N VAL A 82 -10.97 19.29 6.09
CA VAL A 82 -11.76 20.55 6.07
C VAL A 82 -10.94 21.77 6.50
N HIS A 83 -9.76 21.62 7.11
CA HIS A 83 -9.03 22.74 7.70
C HIS A 83 -7.65 22.92 7.04
N ALA A 84 -7.45 24.05 6.32
CA ALA A 84 -6.20 24.60 5.76
C ALA A 84 -5.34 23.72 4.83
N ALA A 85 -4.80 24.31 3.75
CA ALA A 85 -4.01 23.62 2.72
C ALA A 85 -2.74 22.92 3.27
N SER A 86 -2.02 23.53 4.22
CA SER A 86 -0.82 22.92 4.83
C SER A 86 -1.15 21.72 5.74
N ARG A 87 -2.27 21.79 6.46
CA ARG A 87 -2.76 20.67 7.28
C ARG A 87 -3.31 19.53 6.43
N ARG A 88 -3.74 19.81 5.20
CA ARG A 88 -4.22 18.82 4.23
C ARG A 88 -3.11 17.86 3.82
N ASP A 89 -1.95 18.37 3.43
CA ASP A 89 -0.82 17.54 3.01
C ASP A 89 -0.30 16.68 4.17
N GLN A 90 -0.19 17.27 5.38
CA GLN A 90 0.13 16.52 6.59
C GLN A 90 -0.91 15.45 6.95
N ALA A 91 -2.20 15.70 6.70
CA ALA A 91 -3.25 14.70 6.89
C ALA A 91 -3.09 13.54 5.89
N TRP A 92 -2.83 13.84 4.61
CA TRP A 92 -2.54 12.83 3.59
C TRP A 92 -1.32 11.98 3.93
N LEU A 93 -0.21 12.61 4.31
CA LEU A 93 1.01 11.92 4.73
C LEU A 93 0.77 10.96 5.90
N ARG A 94 -0.02 11.37 6.91
CA ARG A 94 -0.36 10.51 8.05
C ARG A 94 -1.20 9.30 7.64
N VAL A 95 -2.21 9.49 6.79
CA VAL A 95 -3.05 8.38 6.33
C VAL A 95 -2.26 7.42 5.45
N LEU A 96 -1.37 7.92 4.60
CA LEU A 96 -0.47 7.10 3.77
C LEU A 96 0.52 6.31 4.64
N ALA A 97 1.20 6.95 5.58
CA ALA A 97 2.13 6.30 6.51
C ALA A 97 1.46 5.19 7.34
N HIS A 98 0.22 5.41 7.78
CA HIS A 98 -0.55 4.39 8.48
C HIS A 98 -0.89 3.21 7.56
N GLY A 99 -1.37 3.49 6.34
CA GLY A 99 -1.71 2.46 5.36
C GLY A 99 -0.50 1.59 4.95
N GLU A 100 0.68 2.20 4.85
CA GLU A 100 1.93 1.48 4.61
C GLU A 100 2.37 0.62 5.78
N SER A 101 2.32 1.15 6.99
CA SER A 101 2.71 0.41 8.20
C SER A 101 1.84 -0.83 8.36
N ASP A 102 0.53 -0.68 8.14
CA ASP A 102 -0.42 -1.80 8.12
C ASP A 102 -0.09 -2.80 7.00
N LEU A 103 0.19 -2.33 5.77
CA LEU A 103 0.58 -3.21 4.66
C LEU A 103 1.88 -3.98 4.96
N LEU A 104 2.90 -3.31 5.51
CA LEU A 104 4.17 -3.92 5.89
C LEU A 104 3.99 -4.97 6.98
N HIS A 105 3.26 -4.65 8.05
CA HIS A 105 2.97 -5.60 9.11
C HIS A 105 2.25 -6.85 8.59
N ARG A 106 1.33 -6.68 7.64
CA ARG A 106 0.61 -7.79 7.00
C ARG A 106 1.50 -8.64 6.09
N PHE A 107 2.46 -8.02 5.40
CA PHE A 107 3.48 -8.75 4.64
C PHE A 107 4.39 -9.56 5.56
N GLU A 108 4.86 -8.97 6.66
CA GLU A 108 5.71 -9.64 7.64
C GLU A 108 4.98 -10.81 8.31
N HIS A 109 3.73 -10.60 8.71
CA HIS A 109 2.88 -11.67 9.22
C HIS A 109 2.66 -12.77 8.18
N ALA A 110 2.38 -12.42 6.92
CA ALA A 110 2.21 -13.39 5.85
C ALA A 110 3.47 -14.24 5.59
N ILE A 111 4.67 -13.64 5.70
CA ILE A 111 5.94 -14.36 5.61
C ILE A 111 6.12 -15.32 6.80
N ALA A 112 5.76 -14.89 8.01
CA ALA A 112 5.91 -15.69 9.22
C ALA A 112 5.07 -16.97 9.20
N ILE A 113 3.88 -16.92 8.59
CA ILE A 113 2.93 -18.06 8.57
C ILE A 113 2.97 -18.88 7.27
N ALA A 114 3.69 -18.43 6.23
CA ALA A 114 3.70 -19.08 4.92
C ALA A 114 4.73 -20.23 4.83
N PRO A 115 4.42 -21.31 4.08
CA PRO A 115 5.40 -22.30 3.64
C PRO A 115 6.64 -21.69 2.94
N ALA A 116 7.77 -22.40 2.97
CA ALA A 116 9.08 -21.86 2.57
C ALA A 116 9.16 -21.27 1.15
N ALA A 117 8.67 -21.98 0.12
CA ALA A 117 8.71 -21.50 -1.27
C ALA A 117 7.96 -20.17 -1.51
N PRO A 118 6.71 -20.00 -1.06
CA PRO A 118 5.96 -18.74 -1.17
C PRO A 118 6.45 -17.65 -0.20
N ALA A 119 6.97 -18.01 0.97
CA ALA A 119 7.61 -17.06 1.88
C ALA A 119 8.86 -16.41 1.26
N LEU A 120 9.64 -17.16 0.45
CA LEU A 120 10.80 -16.62 -0.26
C LEU A 120 10.42 -15.53 -1.25
N VAL A 121 9.30 -15.67 -1.96
CA VAL A 121 8.88 -14.66 -2.95
C VAL A 121 8.37 -13.40 -2.26
N LEU A 122 7.59 -13.54 -1.18
CA LEU A 122 7.19 -12.40 -0.35
C LEU A 122 8.41 -11.69 0.27
N ARG A 123 9.41 -12.44 0.73
CA ARG A 123 10.69 -11.90 1.25
C ARG A 123 11.46 -11.09 0.21
N ARG A 124 11.42 -11.47 -1.07
CA ARG A 124 12.06 -10.70 -2.16
C ARG A 124 11.40 -9.33 -2.39
N GLN A 125 10.12 -9.20 -2.07
CA GLN A 125 9.36 -7.95 -2.22
C GLN A 125 9.48 -7.02 -1.01
N LEU A 126 9.90 -7.56 0.14
CA LEU A 126 9.99 -6.84 1.40
C LEU A 126 10.92 -5.61 1.36
N PRO A 127 12.12 -5.65 0.74
CA PRO A 127 12.99 -4.48 0.66
C PRO A 127 12.35 -3.31 -0.08
N ARG A 128 11.59 -3.58 -1.14
CA ARG A 128 10.87 -2.55 -1.91
C ARG A 128 9.82 -1.88 -1.04
N LEU A 129 9.02 -2.65 -0.31
CA LEU A 129 7.99 -2.10 0.57
C LEU A 129 8.61 -1.29 1.72
N ARG A 130 9.75 -1.73 2.27
CA ARG A 130 10.51 -0.99 3.27
C ARG A 130 11.08 0.33 2.73
N GLY A 131 11.51 0.36 1.47
CA GLY A 131 11.94 1.60 0.80
C GLY A 131 10.83 2.65 0.79
N ILE A 132 9.65 2.29 0.27
CA ILE A 132 8.48 3.19 0.23
C ILE A 132 8.12 3.69 1.64
N HIS A 133 8.14 2.79 2.64
CA HIS A 133 7.86 3.14 4.02
C HIS A 133 8.86 4.17 4.60
N LEU A 134 10.16 3.99 4.31
CA LEU A 134 11.20 4.92 4.75
C LEU A 134 11.06 6.28 4.07
N ASP A 135 10.75 6.31 2.77
CA ASP A 135 10.50 7.54 2.03
C ASP A 135 9.32 8.30 2.64
N MET A 136 8.21 7.62 2.88
CA MET A 136 7.02 8.22 3.48
C MET A 136 7.24 8.69 4.92
N HIS A 137 7.99 7.92 5.72
CA HIS A 137 8.33 8.31 7.08
C HIS A 137 9.24 9.54 7.11
N SER A 138 10.17 9.63 6.16
CA SER A 138 11.04 10.81 5.97
C SER A 138 10.21 12.04 5.60
N LEU A 139 9.28 11.93 4.64
CA LEU A 139 8.37 13.01 4.24
C LEU A 139 7.43 13.46 5.36
N ALA A 140 6.89 12.52 6.13
CA ALA A 140 6.04 12.82 7.29
C ALA A 140 6.83 13.45 8.44
N GLY A 141 8.11 13.08 8.59
CA GLY A 141 9.04 13.68 9.55
C GLY A 141 9.41 15.12 9.19
N THR A 142 9.70 15.40 7.92
CA THR A 142 10.00 16.76 7.44
C THR A 142 8.79 17.69 7.52
N ALA A 143 7.58 17.16 7.40
CA ALA A 143 6.35 17.96 7.51
C ALA A 143 5.98 18.34 8.97
N ARG A 144 6.75 17.91 9.98
CA ARG A 144 6.53 18.25 11.41
C ARG A 144 7.23 19.53 11.87
N TYR A 145 8.07 20.13 11.03
CA TYR A 145 8.76 21.41 11.27
C TYR A 145 8.23 22.47 10.31
#